data_AF-A0AAD6WXS2-F1
#
_entry.id   AF-A0AAD6WXS2-F1
#
_cell.length_a   1.000
_cell.length_b   1.000
_cell.length_c   1.000
_cell.angle_alpha   90.00
_cell.angle_beta   90.00
_cell.angle_gamma   90.00
#
_symmetry.space_group_name_H-M   'P 1'
#
loop_
_entity.id
_entity.type
_entity.pdbx_description
1 polymer ?
#
loop_
_entity_poly.entity_id
_entity_poly.type
_entity_poly.pdbx_seq_one_letter_code
_entity_poly.pdbx_strand_id
1 'polypeptide(L)'
;MAPIPPQDLTPTSLINAKGAQLKFWIVKTNEVAEKKILNLSGTNDVLRERLAVYYGVDLTVNPAAETVTAPTLDESIRDRQWADLEALGVEWRNTVSAGAIFKLIKITYHIVPEQQINGLGSTSDLFQQSAQSSRMRKEVMETRSGTFTSSGSLPPLPLPQDTPPSNFPTTPFHMSTSSAQIIPTAVADQTVLAPTPPSSHLTTTHAAEAQREVAILGDLSTAIAGLERCEGLRHVIRQIESGEVQTIRDRYGPSEVGRRGTAHASWPKYSNLVSKRERLGRVLEQDFGGDKERFFTFFSVPPPVSKKRKRAADEPAPPEEHFRSFRKIVEAIPWRDIDLVTERRNPAYLDRDGEFADTLWREKWGTKNSWEVWREIGKEHYVKLKG
;
A
#
# COMPACT_ATOMS: atom_id res chain seq x y z
N MET A 1 -12.22 -19.25 40.21
CA MET A 1 -11.27 -20.17 39.55
C MET A 1 -10.81 -19.52 38.27
N ALA A 2 -9.50 -19.51 38.00
CA ALA A 2 -8.99 -19.00 36.73
C ALA A 2 -9.46 -19.93 35.59
N PRO A 3 -9.88 -19.39 34.43
CA PRO A 3 -10.26 -20.19 33.28
C PRO A 3 -9.05 -20.95 32.74
N ILE A 4 -9.28 -22.16 32.24
CA ILE A 4 -8.21 -23.00 31.65
C ILE A 4 -7.71 -22.30 30.37
N PRO A 5 -6.39 -22.03 30.25
CA PRO A 5 -5.85 -21.43 29.04
C PRO A 5 -5.97 -22.37 27.84
N PRO A 6 -6.11 -21.85 26.60
CA PRO A 6 -5.97 -22.64 25.39
C PRO A 6 -4.64 -23.41 25.40
N GLN A 7 -4.62 -24.64 24.87
CA GLN A 7 -3.44 -25.53 24.92
C GLN A 7 -2.16 -24.90 24.35
N ASP A 8 -2.31 -23.95 23.41
CA ASP A 8 -1.18 -23.28 22.75
C ASP A 8 -0.72 -21.99 23.46
N LEU A 9 -1.40 -21.57 24.54
CA LEU A 9 -1.15 -20.31 25.25
C LEU A 9 -0.22 -20.56 26.45
N THR A 10 1.07 -20.62 26.16
CA THR A 10 2.16 -20.72 27.15
C THR A 10 2.76 -19.34 27.42
N PRO A 11 3.50 -19.12 28.53
CA PRO A 11 4.18 -17.85 28.79
C PRO A 11 5.07 -17.44 27.60
N THR A 12 5.82 -18.41 27.06
CA THR A 12 6.71 -18.22 25.91
C THR A 12 5.94 -17.85 24.63
N SER A 13 4.82 -18.52 24.36
CA SER A 13 4.02 -18.20 23.16
C SER A 13 3.35 -16.83 23.30
N LEU A 14 2.95 -16.43 24.49
CA LEU A 14 2.33 -15.13 24.76
C LEU A 14 3.33 -13.96 24.63
N ILE A 15 4.56 -14.12 25.12
CA ILE A 15 5.64 -13.12 24.98
C ILE A 15 5.97 -12.91 23.49
N ASN A 16 6.06 -13.99 22.72
CA ASN A 16 6.47 -13.94 21.31
C ASN A 16 5.31 -13.67 20.33
N ALA A 17 4.05 -13.72 20.78
CA ALA A 17 2.90 -13.56 19.91
C ALA A 17 2.83 -12.19 19.23
N LYS A 18 2.41 -12.19 17.96
CA LYS A 18 2.14 -10.97 17.17
C LYS A 18 0.71 -10.49 17.36
N GLY A 19 0.44 -9.23 17.02
CA GLY A 19 -0.87 -8.58 17.23
C GLY A 19 -2.08 -9.35 16.67
N ALA A 20 -1.94 -10.05 15.54
CA ALA A 20 -3.02 -10.87 14.99
C ALA A 20 -3.34 -12.09 15.87
N GLN A 21 -2.31 -12.76 16.38
CA GLN A 21 -2.43 -13.94 17.25
C GLN A 21 -3.01 -13.56 18.62
N LEU A 22 -2.56 -12.44 19.20
CA LEU A 22 -3.11 -11.89 20.43
C LEU A 22 -4.61 -11.57 20.30
N LYS A 23 -5.01 -10.93 19.19
CA LYS A 23 -6.43 -10.64 18.91
C LYS A 23 -7.25 -11.91 18.71
N PHE A 24 -6.70 -12.91 18.02
CA PHE A 24 -7.35 -14.21 17.84
C PHE A 24 -7.63 -14.88 19.19
N TRP A 25 -6.65 -14.93 20.09
CA TRP A 25 -6.85 -15.48 21.43
C TRP A 25 -7.90 -14.70 22.21
N ILE A 26 -7.87 -13.36 22.19
CA ILE A 26 -8.89 -12.53 22.83
C ILE A 26 -10.30 -12.83 22.30
N VAL A 27 -10.46 -13.02 20.98
CA VAL A 27 -11.75 -13.41 20.38
C VAL A 27 -12.19 -14.77 20.92
N LYS A 28 -11.31 -15.78 20.88
CA LYS A 28 -11.60 -17.12 21.41
C LYS A 28 -11.97 -17.11 22.89
N THR A 29 -11.25 -16.32 23.69
CA THR A 29 -11.54 -16.12 25.12
C THR A 29 -12.93 -15.50 25.33
N ASN A 30 -13.30 -14.49 24.54
CA ASN A 30 -14.62 -13.86 24.60
C ASN A 30 -15.74 -14.79 24.11
N GLU A 31 -15.49 -15.62 23.09
CA GLU A 31 -16.43 -16.64 22.59
C GLU A 31 -16.74 -17.67 23.69
N VAL A 32 -15.72 -18.23 24.34
CA VAL A 32 -15.88 -19.22 25.40
C VAL A 32 -16.57 -18.63 26.64
N ALA A 33 -16.36 -17.34 26.91
CA ALA A 33 -17.03 -16.65 28.01
C ALA A 33 -18.46 -16.19 27.66
N GLU A 34 -18.91 -16.37 26.42
CA GLU A 34 -20.19 -15.87 25.87
C GLU A 34 -20.40 -14.36 26.11
N LYS A 35 -19.32 -13.62 26.37
CA LYS A 35 -19.34 -12.21 26.75
C LYS A 35 -18.02 -11.55 26.39
N LYS A 36 -18.09 -10.27 25.99
CA LYS A 36 -16.93 -9.43 25.73
C LYS A 36 -16.24 -9.00 27.04
N ILE A 37 -15.38 -9.87 27.55
CA ILE A 37 -14.59 -9.65 28.77
C ILE A 37 -13.26 -8.97 28.49
N LEU A 38 -12.65 -9.21 27.32
CA LEU A 38 -11.37 -8.65 26.91
C LEU A 38 -11.54 -7.74 25.68
N ASN A 39 -10.90 -6.57 25.71
CA ASN A 39 -10.96 -5.60 24.63
C ASN A 39 -9.85 -5.86 23.59
N LEU A 40 -10.19 -5.78 22.30
CA LEU A 40 -9.30 -5.99 21.16
C LEU A 40 -8.41 -4.78 20.81
N SER A 41 -8.68 -3.61 21.40
CA SER A 41 -7.88 -2.40 21.15
C SER A 41 -6.72 -2.26 22.14
N GLY A 42 -5.58 -1.77 21.64
CA GLY A 42 -4.37 -1.55 22.44
C GLY A 42 -3.10 -1.86 21.65
N THR A 43 -1.96 -1.49 22.22
CA THR A 43 -0.64 -1.97 21.79
C THR A 43 -0.50 -3.46 22.10
N ASN A 44 0.44 -4.15 21.45
CA ASN A 44 0.63 -5.60 21.67
C ASN A 44 0.94 -5.92 23.13
N ASP A 45 1.69 -5.08 23.84
CA ASP A 45 2.04 -5.28 25.25
C ASP A 45 0.81 -5.24 26.16
N VAL A 46 -0.10 -4.29 25.92
CA VAL A 46 -1.39 -4.21 26.64
C VAL A 46 -2.25 -5.44 26.36
N LEU A 47 -2.25 -5.96 25.14
CA LEU A 47 -2.99 -7.18 24.80
C LEU A 47 -2.39 -8.42 25.50
N ARG A 48 -1.06 -8.51 25.58
CA ARG A 48 -0.36 -9.58 26.31
C ARG A 48 -0.66 -9.53 27.80
N GLU A 49 -0.54 -8.35 28.40
CA GLU A 49 -0.81 -8.13 29.82
C GLU A 49 -2.25 -8.52 30.18
N ARG A 50 -3.23 -8.12 29.35
CA ARG A 50 -4.63 -8.51 29.57
C ARG A 50 -4.86 -10.03 29.53
N LEU A 51 -4.28 -10.70 28.54
CA LEU A 51 -4.36 -12.16 28.45
C LEU A 51 -3.65 -12.83 29.63
N ALA A 52 -2.49 -12.30 30.02
CA ALA A 52 -1.71 -12.78 31.15
C ALA A 52 -2.50 -12.66 32.47
N VAL A 53 -3.08 -11.49 32.75
CA VAL A 53 -3.93 -11.26 33.92
C VAL A 53 -5.16 -12.16 33.91
N TYR A 54 -5.80 -12.34 32.76
CA TYR A 54 -7.00 -13.15 32.65
C TYR A 54 -6.75 -14.65 32.91
N TYR A 55 -5.64 -15.19 32.40
CA TYR A 55 -5.28 -16.60 32.57
C TYR A 55 -4.36 -16.87 33.78
N GLY A 56 -3.93 -15.83 34.50
CA GLY A 56 -2.99 -15.96 35.62
C GLY A 56 -1.59 -16.36 35.18
N VAL A 57 -1.15 -15.93 34.00
CA VAL A 57 0.20 -16.19 33.47
C VAL A 57 1.15 -15.07 33.93
N ASP A 58 2.25 -15.43 34.57
CA ASP A 58 3.27 -14.46 34.99
C ASP A 58 4.22 -14.15 33.82
N LEU A 59 4.18 -12.90 33.31
CA LEU A 59 5.06 -12.42 32.24
C LEU A 59 6.47 -12.07 32.71
N THR A 60 6.71 -12.00 34.02
CA THR A 60 8.02 -11.64 34.59
C THR A 60 9.00 -12.81 34.59
N VAL A 61 8.48 -14.03 34.48
CA VAL A 61 9.31 -15.23 34.32
C VAL A 61 9.87 -15.21 32.91
N ASN A 62 11.10 -14.70 32.77
CA ASN A 62 11.86 -14.81 31.53
C ASN A 62 12.04 -16.31 31.26
N PRO A 63 11.36 -16.91 30.27
CA PRO A 63 11.46 -18.34 30.05
C PRO A 63 12.93 -18.62 29.70
N ALA A 64 13.59 -19.42 30.54
CA ALA A 64 14.90 -19.98 30.20
C ALA A 64 14.74 -20.56 28.79
N ALA A 65 15.55 -20.09 27.85
CA ALA A 65 15.38 -20.36 26.44
C ALA A 65 15.20 -21.86 26.24
N GLU A 66 13.95 -22.31 26.11
CA GLU A 66 13.64 -23.66 25.72
C GLU A 66 14.29 -23.78 24.36
N THR A 67 15.29 -24.65 24.25
CA THR A 67 15.86 -25.02 22.97
C THR A 67 14.69 -25.52 22.15
N VAL A 68 14.18 -24.65 21.29
CA VAL A 68 13.15 -24.98 20.31
C VAL A 68 13.81 -25.97 19.38
N THR A 69 13.78 -27.24 19.76
CA THR A 69 13.95 -28.34 18.83
C THR A 69 12.96 -28.05 17.72
N ALA A 70 13.49 -27.72 16.54
CA ALA A 70 12.68 -27.46 15.36
C ALA A 70 11.60 -28.55 15.30
N PRO A 71 10.32 -28.20 15.08
CA PRO A 71 9.25 -29.18 15.05
C PRO A 71 9.67 -30.29 14.10
N THR A 72 9.98 -31.46 14.68
CA THR A 72 10.39 -32.62 13.92
C THR A 72 9.24 -32.86 12.96
N LEU A 73 9.54 -32.83 11.65
CA LEU A 73 8.54 -32.99 10.61
C LEU A 73 7.91 -34.37 10.79
N ASP A 74 6.78 -34.40 11.52
CA ASP A 74 6.09 -35.62 11.87
C ASP A 74 5.78 -36.40 10.58
N GLU A 75 6.00 -37.71 10.59
CA GLU A 75 5.66 -38.57 9.45
C GLU A 75 4.20 -38.35 9.05
N SER A 76 3.33 -38.10 10.03
CA SER A 76 1.92 -37.77 9.78
C SER A 76 1.71 -36.50 8.94
N ILE A 77 2.57 -35.49 9.07
CA ILE A 77 2.50 -34.25 8.28
C ILE A 77 2.99 -34.51 6.86
N ARG A 78 4.06 -35.29 6.70
CA ARG A 78 4.54 -35.69 5.36
C ARG A 78 3.49 -36.51 4.63
N ASP A 79 2.90 -37.49 5.29
CA ASP A 79 1.88 -38.35 4.71
C ASP A 79 0.66 -37.54 4.27
N ARG A 80 0.22 -36.57 5.09
CA ARG A 80 -0.90 -35.69 4.74
C ARG A 80 -0.56 -34.77 3.57
N GLN A 81 0.66 -34.23 3.51
CA GLN A 81 1.11 -33.44 2.37
C GLN A 81 1.18 -34.26 1.08
N TRP A 82 1.61 -35.52 1.16
CA TRP A 82 1.63 -36.43 0.01
C TRP A 82 0.23 -36.80 -0.44
N ALA A 83 -0.69 -37.09 0.48
CA ALA A 83 -2.08 -37.37 0.16
C ALA A 83 -2.77 -36.17 -0.53
N ASP A 84 -2.53 -34.95 -0.06
CA ASP A 84 -3.05 -33.73 -0.69
C ASP A 84 -2.51 -33.55 -2.11
N LEU A 85 -1.22 -33.83 -2.34
CA LEU A 85 -0.60 -33.76 -3.66
C LEU A 85 -1.14 -34.84 -4.61
N GLU A 86 -1.38 -36.05 -4.11
CA GLU A 86 -1.96 -37.14 -4.89
C GLU A 86 -3.39 -36.81 -5.33
N ALA A 87 -4.21 -36.29 -4.40
CA ALA A 87 -5.57 -35.83 -4.70
C ALA A 87 -5.56 -34.73 -5.78
N LEU A 88 -4.61 -33.80 -5.69
CA LEU A 88 -4.45 -32.71 -6.65
C LEU A 88 -4.01 -33.21 -8.04
N GLY A 89 -3.17 -34.25 -8.09
CA GLY A 89 -2.82 -34.95 -9.32
C GLY A 89 -3.98 -35.71 -9.96
N VAL A 90 -4.91 -36.25 -9.16
CA VAL A 90 -6.17 -36.84 -9.66
C VAL A 90 -7.08 -35.76 -10.24
N GLU A 91 -7.27 -34.64 -9.54
CA GLU A 91 -8.07 -33.50 -10.02
C GLU A 91 -7.51 -32.95 -11.35
N TRP A 92 -6.20 -32.81 -11.46
CA TRP A 92 -5.54 -32.40 -12.70
C TRP A 92 -5.85 -33.34 -13.87
N ARG A 93 -5.64 -34.65 -13.68
CA ARG A 93 -5.92 -35.66 -14.73
C ARG A 93 -7.37 -35.59 -15.19
N ASN A 94 -8.32 -35.55 -14.25
CA ASN A 94 -9.74 -35.47 -14.56
C ASN A 94 -10.09 -34.19 -15.34
N THR A 95 -9.51 -33.05 -14.96
CA THR A 95 -9.76 -31.75 -15.60
C THR A 95 -9.23 -31.73 -17.04
N VAL A 96 -8.03 -32.28 -17.26
CA VAL A 96 -7.43 -32.40 -18.59
C VAL A 96 -8.21 -33.36 -19.47
N SER A 97 -8.64 -34.51 -18.95
CA SER A 97 -9.47 -35.47 -19.70
C SER A 97 -10.84 -34.90 -20.09
N ALA A 98 -11.35 -33.92 -19.33
CA ALA A 98 -12.57 -33.19 -19.65
C ALA A 98 -12.37 -32.00 -20.62
N GLY A 99 -11.15 -31.76 -21.10
CA GLY A 99 -10.83 -30.62 -21.98
C GLY A 99 -10.85 -29.26 -21.27
N ALA A 100 -10.81 -29.22 -19.94
CA ALA A 100 -10.81 -28.01 -19.15
C ALA A 100 -9.37 -27.62 -18.73
N ILE A 101 -9.15 -26.31 -18.49
CA ILE A 101 -7.87 -25.81 -17.97
C ILE A 101 -7.83 -26.03 -16.46
N PHE A 102 -6.88 -26.84 -16.00
CA PHE A 102 -6.62 -27.03 -14.58
C PHE A 102 -6.03 -25.76 -13.94
N LYS A 103 -6.60 -25.31 -12.84
CA LYS A 103 -6.14 -24.15 -12.07
C LYS A 103 -5.55 -24.64 -10.75
N LEU A 104 -4.21 -24.64 -10.64
CA LEU A 104 -3.44 -25.14 -9.50
C LEU A 104 -3.80 -24.45 -8.16
N ILE A 105 -4.36 -23.26 -8.24
CA ILE A 105 -4.84 -22.51 -7.10
C ILE A 105 -6.36 -22.45 -7.23
N LYS A 106 -7.07 -23.16 -6.35
CA LYS A 106 -8.38 -22.66 -5.92
C LYS A 106 -8.11 -21.30 -5.31
N ILE A 107 -8.17 -20.24 -6.13
CA ILE A 107 -8.36 -18.91 -5.61
C ILE A 107 -9.79 -18.98 -5.11
N THR A 108 -9.95 -19.49 -3.90
CA THR A 108 -11.13 -19.27 -3.11
C THR A 108 -11.06 -17.77 -2.83
N TYR A 109 -11.50 -16.96 -3.80
CA TYR A 109 -12.14 -15.75 -3.41
C TYR A 109 -13.25 -16.24 -2.49
N HIS A 110 -13.12 -15.97 -1.18
CA HIS A 110 -14.31 -15.77 -0.39
C HIS A 110 -15.01 -14.55 -0.98
N ILE A 111 -15.57 -14.68 -2.19
CA ILE A 111 -16.79 -13.98 -2.52
C ILE A 111 -17.79 -14.70 -1.64
N VAL A 112 -18.03 -14.12 -0.47
CA VAL A 112 -19.19 -14.47 0.33
C VAL A 112 -20.36 -14.32 -0.64
N PRO A 113 -21.07 -15.41 -1.03
CA PRO A 113 -22.29 -15.25 -1.79
C PRO A 113 -23.19 -14.34 -0.97
N GLU A 114 -23.61 -13.24 -1.57
CA GLU A 114 -24.36 -12.13 -0.96
C GLU A 114 -25.71 -12.59 -0.34
N GLN A 115 -26.05 -13.87 -0.46
CA GLN A 115 -27.32 -14.45 -0.04
C GLN A 115 -27.36 -15.06 1.37
N GLN A 116 -26.32 -14.93 2.21
CA GLN A 116 -26.39 -15.37 3.62
C GLN A 116 -26.10 -14.29 4.67
N ILE A 117 -26.14 -13.00 4.31
CA ILE A 117 -26.08 -11.88 5.28
C ILE A 117 -27.49 -11.35 5.62
N ASN A 118 -28.48 -12.23 5.77
CA ASN A 118 -29.80 -11.87 6.30
C ASN A 118 -30.03 -12.31 7.76
N GLY A 119 -29.03 -12.92 8.41
CA GLY A 119 -29.20 -13.52 9.74
C GLY A 119 -28.35 -12.95 10.88
N LEU A 120 -27.34 -12.12 10.60
CA LEU A 120 -26.47 -11.56 11.63
C LEU A 120 -26.33 -10.06 11.42
N GLY A 121 -26.78 -9.32 12.44
CA GLY A 121 -26.90 -7.86 12.55
C GLY A 121 -26.07 -7.04 11.56
N SER A 122 -26.79 -6.21 10.82
CA SER A 122 -26.26 -5.24 9.87
C SER A 122 -25.03 -4.52 10.43
N THR A 123 -23.95 -4.48 9.66
CA THR A 123 -22.80 -3.61 9.96
C THR A 123 -23.18 -2.12 9.92
N SER A 124 -24.37 -1.78 9.40
CA SER A 124 -24.97 -0.45 9.58
C SER A 124 -25.31 -0.16 11.05
N ASP A 125 -25.73 -1.15 11.84
CA ASP A 125 -26.07 -0.94 13.27
C ASP A 125 -24.83 -0.62 14.11
N LEU A 126 -23.64 -1.12 13.70
CA LEU A 126 -22.39 -0.81 14.39
C LEU A 126 -21.93 0.64 14.14
N PHE A 127 -22.13 1.14 12.91
CA PHE A 127 -21.87 2.55 12.59
C PHE A 127 -22.97 3.49 13.11
N GLN A 128 -24.21 3.03 13.19
CA GLN A 128 -25.35 3.78 13.72
C GLN A 128 -25.32 3.86 15.26
N GLN A 129 -24.85 2.81 15.97
CA GLN A 129 -24.56 2.86 17.42
C GLN A 129 -23.40 3.80 17.76
N SER A 130 -22.38 3.91 16.91
CA SER A 130 -21.27 4.86 17.08
C SER A 130 -21.73 6.31 16.89
N ALA A 131 -22.61 6.55 15.90
CA ALA A 131 -23.21 7.86 15.66
C ALA A 131 -24.21 8.24 16.77
N GLN A 132 -25.01 7.29 17.28
CA GLN A 132 -25.93 7.53 18.41
C GLN A 132 -25.19 7.71 19.74
N SER A 133 -24.10 6.97 20.00
CA SER A 133 -23.25 7.18 21.19
C SER A 133 -22.54 8.54 21.17
N SER A 134 -22.17 9.05 19.98
CA SER A 134 -21.62 10.39 19.84
C SER A 134 -22.69 11.49 20.00
N ARG A 135 -23.95 11.20 19.66
CA ARG A 135 -25.07 12.13 19.82
C ARG A 135 -25.52 12.24 21.28
N MET A 136 -25.61 11.12 22.01
CA MET A 136 -25.91 11.14 23.46
C MET A 136 -24.79 11.74 24.30
N ARG A 137 -23.52 11.61 23.89
CA ARG A 137 -22.40 12.29 24.57
C ARG A 137 -22.42 13.82 24.42
N LYS A 138 -23.05 14.35 23.37
CA LYS A 138 -23.22 15.80 23.20
C LYS A 138 -24.37 16.35 24.04
N GLU A 139 -25.49 15.63 24.15
CA GLU A 139 -26.63 16.08 24.97
C GLU A 139 -26.40 16.00 26.49
N VAL A 140 -25.52 15.11 26.96
CA VAL A 140 -25.20 14.99 28.41
C VAL A 140 -24.24 16.09 28.90
N MET A 141 -23.54 16.80 28.02
CA MET A 141 -22.74 17.97 28.42
C MET A 141 -23.50 19.31 28.31
N GLU A 142 -24.67 19.35 27.67
CA GLU A 142 -25.39 20.59 27.40
C GLU A 142 -26.56 20.87 28.36
N THR A 143 -26.84 19.95 29.31
CA THR A 143 -27.90 20.10 30.34
C THR A 143 -27.40 20.57 31.71
N ARG A 144 -26.17 21.09 31.80
CA ARG A 144 -25.61 21.66 33.05
C ARG A 144 -24.98 23.04 32.86
N SER A 145 -25.66 23.92 32.12
CA SER A 145 -25.38 25.37 32.17
C SER A 145 -26.31 26.02 33.20
N GLY A 146 -26.02 25.75 34.48
CA GLY A 146 -26.57 26.48 35.60
C GLY A 146 -25.81 27.80 35.77
N THR A 147 -26.58 28.88 35.79
CA THR A 147 -26.20 30.28 36.05
C THR A 147 -25.20 30.38 37.20
N PHE A 148 -23.96 30.80 36.91
CA PHE A 148 -23.00 31.23 37.93
C PHE A 148 -22.50 32.63 37.58
N THR A 149 -23.12 33.62 38.20
CA THR A 149 -22.61 34.97 38.36
C THR A 149 -21.43 34.92 39.31
N SER A 150 -20.20 35.11 38.79
CA SER A 150 -19.04 35.39 39.64
C SER A 150 -18.18 36.47 39.00
N SER A 151 -18.29 37.66 39.59
CA SER A 151 -17.39 38.79 39.41
C SER A 151 -16.02 38.43 40.00
N GLY A 152 -14.95 38.65 39.23
CA GLY A 152 -13.59 38.32 39.65
C GLY A 152 -12.57 38.88 38.66
N SER A 153 -12.24 40.16 38.84
CA SER A 153 -11.19 40.88 38.12
C SER A 153 -9.81 40.28 38.45
N LEU A 154 -9.04 39.97 37.41
CA LEU A 154 -7.60 39.65 37.51
C LEU A 154 -6.80 40.54 36.54
N PRO A 155 -5.54 40.89 36.90
CA PRO A 155 -4.75 41.91 36.22
C PRO A 155 -4.06 41.37 34.93
N PRO A 156 -3.65 42.27 34.02
CA PRO A 156 -3.05 41.88 32.75
C PRO A 156 -1.58 41.44 32.92
N LEU A 157 -1.26 40.27 32.34
CA LEU A 157 0.11 39.78 32.17
C LEU A 157 0.78 40.43 30.94
N PRO A 158 2.12 40.60 30.95
CA PRO A 158 2.83 41.38 29.94
C PRO A 158 3.14 40.58 28.67
N LEU A 159 3.11 41.29 27.54
CA LEU A 159 3.58 40.85 26.23
C LEU A 159 5.10 40.57 26.23
N PRO A 160 5.58 39.47 25.62
CA PRO A 160 7.00 39.28 25.34
C PRO A 160 7.43 40.10 24.12
N GLN A 161 8.56 40.80 24.29
CA GLN A 161 9.20 41.67 23.31
C GLN A 161 9.91 40.92 22.18
N ASP A 162 10.10 41.67 21.10
CA ASP A 162 10.78 41.38 19.86
C ASP A 162 12.18 40.76 20.01
N THR A 163 12.45 39.70 19.24
CA THR A 163 13.80 39.22 18.94
C THR A 163 14.22 39.68 17.52
N PRO A 164 15.40 40.28 17.33
CA PRO A 164 15.89 40.71 16.03
C PRO A 164 16.40 39.54 15.16
N PRO A 165 16.41 39.67 13.82
CA PRO A 165 16.84 38.61 12.92
C PRO A 165 18.37 38.45 12.89
N SER A 166 18.82 37.21 13.09
CA SER A 166 20.21 36.77 12.94
C SER A 166 20.56 36.59 11.45
N ASN A 167 21.35 37.51 10.91
CA ASN A 167 22.01 37.39 9.60
C ASN A 167 23.17 36.39 9.70
N PHE A 168 23.09 35.27 8.96
CA PHE A 168 24.23 34.41 8.69
C PHE A 168 24.75 34.67 7.26
N PRO A 169 26.07 34.85 7.06
CA PRO A 169 26.64 35.02 5.73
C PRO A 169 26.77 33.67 5.00
N THR A 170 26.18 33.61 3.81
CA THR A 170 26.37 32.56 2.82
C THR A 170 27.78 32.63 2.23
N THR A 171 28.61 31.63 2.50
CA THR A 171 29.88 31.42 1.80
C THR A 171 29.66 30.59 0.52
N PRO A 172 30.13 31.03 -0.66
CA PRO A 172 30.09 30.23 -1.87
C PRO A 172 31.24 29.21 -1.89
N PHE A 173 30.91 27.92 -1.95
CA PHE A 173 31.87 26.84 -2.22
C PHE A 173 32.15 26.77 -3.73
N HIS A 174 33.37 27.11 -4.11
CA HIS A 174 33.90 26.96 -5.47
C HIS A 174 34.46 25.55 -5.64
N MET A 175 33.77 24.67 -6.36
CA MET A 175 34.32 23.36 -6.76
C MET A 175 35.00 23.52 -8.12
N SER A 176 36.34 23.61 -8.10
CA SER A 176 37.18 23.53 -9.29
C SER A 176 37.33 22.08 -9.71
N THR A 177 36.67 21.66 -10.78
CA THR A 177 36.87 20.34 -11.40
C THR A 177 38.03 20.44 -12.40
N SER A 178 39.18 19.88 -12.00
CA SER A 178 40.35 19.73 -12.86
C SER A 178 40.08 18.68 -13.94
N SER A 179 40.21 19.11 -15.21
CA SER A 179 40.07 18.28 -16.40
C SER A 179 41.45 17.79 -16.82
N ALA A 180 41.72 16.50 -16.69
CA ALA A 180 42.93 15.86 -17.21
C ALA A 180 42.61 15.22 -18.56
N GLN A 181 43.11 15.82 -19.64
CA GLN A 181 43.14 15.24 -20.97
C GLN A 181 44.26 14.20 -21.05
N ILE A 182 43.91 12.97 -21.41
CA ILE A 182 44.87 11.92 -21.79
C ILE A 182 44.87 11.84 -23.32
N ILE A 183 46.02 12.14 -23.91
CA ILE A 183 46.33 12.01 -25.34
C ILE A 183 46.66 10.54 -25.62
N PRO A 184 46.14 9.91 -26.68
CA PRO A 184 46.62 8.61 -27.13
C PRO A 184 47.83 8.78 -28.06
N THR A 185 48.98 8.24 -27.63
CA THR A 185 50.17 8.09 -28.47
C THR A 185 50.05 6.80 -29.28
N ALA A 186 49.95 6.94 -30.60
CA ALA A 186 50.13 5.85 -31.55
C ALA A 186 51.63 5.58 -31.73
N VAL A 187 52.05 4.31 -31.61
CA VAL A 187 53.33 3.83 -32.11
C VAL A 187 53.12 2.52 -32.85
N ALA A 188 53.77 2.47 -34.01
CA ALA A 188 53.73 1.48 -35.06
C ALA A 188 54.30 0.12 -34.68
N ASP A 189 53.68 -0.91 -35.28
CA ASP A 189 54.30 -1.94 -36.12
C ASP A 189 55.64 -2.53 -35.66
N GLN A 190 55.58 -3.78 -35.18
CA GLN A 190 56.70 -4.72 -35.26
C GLN A 190 56.18 -6.15 -35.31
N THR A 191 56.17 -6.68 -36.54
CA THR A 191 55.95 -8.09 -36.87
C THR A 191 57.14 -8.90 -36.39
N VAL A 192 56.98 -9.63 -35.29
CA VAL A 192 57.92 -10.67 -34.86
C VAL A 192 57.15 -11.98 -34.70
N LEU A 193 57.44 -12.93 -35.59
CA LEU A 193 57.02 -14.33 -35.51
C LEU A 193 57.72 -14.98 -34.31
N ALA A 194 56.95 -15.37 -33.31
CA ALA A 194 57.41 -16.11 -32.13
C ALA A 194 56.30 -17.06 -31.61
N PRO A 195 56.67 -18.12 -30.88
CA PRO A 195 56.00 -19.42 -30.93
C PRO A 195 54.72 -19.47 -30.08
N THR A 196 53.76 -20.24 -30.58
CA THR A 196 52.51 -20.63 -29.91
C THR A 196 52.74 -21.09 -28.46
N PRO A 197 52.23 -20.34 -27.46
CA PRO A 197 52.14 -20.83 -26.09
C PRO A 197 50.92 -21.77 -25.92
N PRO A 198 50.95 -22.69 -24.94
CA PRO A 198 49.84 -23.59 -24.68
C PRO A 198 48.60 -22.81 -24.20
N SER A 199 47.50 -23.00 -24.93
CA SER A 199 46.16 -22.49 -24.65
C SER A 199 45.76 -22.60 -23.18
N SER A 200 45.76 -21.46 -22.49
CA SER A 200 45.15 -21.27 -21.17
C SER A 200 43.80 -20.55 -21.35
N HIS A 201 42.76 -21.26 -21.79
CA HIS A 201 41.46 -20.68 -22.18
C HIS A 201 40.39 -20.62 -21.08
N LEU A 202 40.75 -20.67 -19.79
CA LEU A 202 39.74 -20.88 -18.72
C LEU A 202 39.44 -19.69 -17.79
N THR A 203 39.92 -18.48 -18.07
CA THR A 203 39.72 -17.33 -17.13
C THR A 203 39.04 -16.07 -17.69
N THR A 204 38.70 -16.01 -18.99
CA THR A 204 38.12 -14.78 -19.59
C THR A 204 36.63 -14.56 -19.28
N THR A 205 35.90 -15.59 -18.82
CA THR A 205 34.44 -15.52 -18.68
C THR A 205 33.98 -14.66 -17.49
N HIS A 206 34.70 -14.69 -16.36
CA HIS A 206 34.29 -13.98 -15.14
C HIS A 206 34.42 -12.46 -15.23
N ALA A 207 35.38 -11.94 -16.01
CA ALA A 207 35.56 -10.50 -16.16
C ALA A 207 34.42 -9.85 -16.96
N ALA A 208 33.94 -10.53 -18.02
CA ALA A 208 32.81 -10.07 -18.81
C ALA A 208 31.49 -10.10 -18.01
N GLU A 209 31.32 -11.11 -17.16
CA GLU A 209 30.16 -11.23 -16.27
C GLU A 209 30.12 -10.11 -15.23
N ALA A 210 31.25 -9.84 -14.56
CA ALA A 210 31.36 -8.73 -13.60
C ALA A 210 31.07 -7.36 -14.24
N GLN A 211 31.58 -7.10 -15.45
CA GLN A 211 31.28 -5.85 -16.17
C GLN A 211 29.79 -5.73 -16.53
N ARG A 212 29.14 -6.84 -16.90
CA ARG A 212 27.71 -6.88 -17.17
C ARG A 212 26.89 -6.57 -15.92
N GLU A 213 27.27 -7.12 -14.77
CA GLU A 213 26.63 -6.83 -13.48
C GLU A 213 26.78 -5.36 -13.08
N VAL A 214 27.97 -4.76 -13.26
CA VAL A 214 28.19 -3.34 -12.96
C VAL A 214 27.33 -2.44 -13.86
N ALA A 215 27.24 -2.74 -15.16
CA ALA A 215 26.37 -1.99 -16.07
C ALA A 215 24.90 -2.09 -15.66
N ILE A 216 24.45 -3.30 -15.31
CA ILE A 216 23.10 -3.56 -14.81
C ILE A 216 22.80 -2.77 -13.53
N LEU A 217 23.75 -2.69 -12.59
CA LEU A 217 23.61 -1.91 -11.36
C LEU A 217 23.57 -0.40 -11.62
N GLY A 218 24.35 0.09 -12.58
CA GLY A 218 24.34 1.50 -13.01
C GLY A 218 23.00 1.93 -13.61
N ASP A 219 22.45 1.12 -14.51
CA ASP A 219 21.14 1.36 -15.13
C ASP A 219 20.03 1.39 -14.07
N LEU A 220 20.12 0.52 -13.05
CA LEU A 220 19.16 0.48 -11.95
C LEU A 220 19.20 1.71 -11.05
N SER A 221 20.40 2.16 -10.69
CA SER A 221 20.54 3.38 -9.90
C SER A 221 19.93 4.57 -10.64
N THR A 222 20.08 4.59 -11.97
CA THR A 222 19.48 5.60 -12.84
C THR A 222 17.95 5.49 -12.87
N ALA A 223 17.41 4.28 -13.01
CA ALA A 223 15.96 4.05 -12.98
C ALA A 223 15.32 4.45 -11.63
N ILE A 224 15.97 4.12 -10.51
CA ILE A 224 15.54 4.51 -9.16
C ILE A 224 15.58 6.04 -8.99
N ALA A 225 16.67 6.68 -9.40
CA ALA A 225 16.78 8.13 -9.37
C ALA A 225 15.73 8.79 -10.28
N GLY A 226 15.42 8.14 -11.40
CA GLY A 226 14.30 8.46 -12.27
C GLY A 226 13.00 8.48 -11.47
N LEU A 227 12.60 7.35 -10.87
CA LEU A 227 11.37 7.24 -10.06
C LEU A 227 11.22 8.36 -9.03
N GLU A 228 12.29 8.75 -8.33
CA GLU A 228 12.22 9.74 -7.25
C GLU A 228 12.01 11.18 -7.77
N ARG A 229 12.43 11.49 -9.00
CA ARG A 229 12.37 12.85 -9.58
C ARG A 229 11.07 13.17 -10.35
N CYS A 230 10.16 12.22 -10.47
CA CYS A 230 8.97 12.39 -11.29
C CYS A 230 7.87 13.16 -10.56
N GLU A 231 7.79 14.47 -10.80
CA GLU A 231 6.76 15.31 -10.17
C GLU A 231 5.48 15.42 -11.03
N GLY A 232 5.58 15.18 -12.34
CA GLY A 232 4.48 15.37 -13.29
C GLY A 232 3.71 14.09 -13.66
N LEU A 233 2.39 14.24 -13.88
CA LEU A 233 1.50 13.15 -14.28
C LEU A 233 1.94 12.49 -15.61
N ARG A 234 2.28 13.30 -16.63
CA ARG A 234 2.77 12.80 -17.92
C ARG A 234 4.03 11.95 -17.80
N HIS A 235 4.96 12.35 -16.93
CA HIS A 235 6.20 11.62 -16.74
C HIS A 235 5.93 10.26 -16.08
N VAL A 236 5.04 10.21 -15.07
CA VAL A 236 4.65 8.94 -14.44
C VAL A 236 4.02 7.98 -15.44
N ILE A 237 3.12 8.46 -16.31
CA ILE A 237 2.52 7.62 -17.36
C ILE A 237 3.60 7.09 -18.33
N ARG A 238 4.53 7.95 -18.77
CA ARG A 238 5.65 7.52 -19.64
C ARG A 238 6.48 6.39 -19.00
N GLN A 239 6.74 6.45 -17.70
CA GLN A 239 7.50 5.40 -17.01
C GLN A 239 6.72 4.09 -16.91
N ILE A 240 5.41 4.15 -16.73
CA ILE A 240 4.56 2.96 -16.77
C ILE A 240 4.62 2.33 -18.17
N GLU A 241 4.45 3.13 -19.23
CA GLU A 241 4.49 2.65 -20.62
C GLU A 241 5.86 2.09 -21.02
N SER A 242 6.95 2.69 -20.54
CA SER A 242 8.31 2.22 -20.81
C SER A 242 8.66 0.88 -20.15
N GLY A 243 7.82 0.39 -19.23
CA GLY A 243 8.12 -0.82 -18.45
C GLY A 243 9.11 -0.62 -17.29
N GLU A 244 9.56 0.61 -17.02
CA GLU A 244 10.44 0.92 -15.87
C GLU A 244 9.81 0.46 -14.53
N VAL A 245 8.52 0.74 -14.34
CA VAL A 245 7.79 0.36 -13.11
C VAL A 245 7.76 -1.16 -12.95
N GLN A 246 7.55 -1.89 -14.04
CA GLN A 246 7.52 -3.36 -14.03
C GLN A 246 8.91 -3.95 -13.78
N THR A 247 9.94 -3.39 -14.42
CA THR A 247 11.34 -3.83 -14.22
C THR A 247 11.77 -3.70 -12.76
N ILE A 248 11.37 -2.62 -12.10
CA ILE A 248 11.66 -2.40 -10.67
C ILE A 248 10.87 -3.38 -9.80
N ARG A 249 9.65 -3.73 -10.18
CA ARG A 249 8.87 -4.77 -9.50
C ARG A 249 9.48 -6.15 -9.66
N ASP A 250 9.84 -6.56 -10.87
CA ASP A 250 10.39 -7.89 -11.12
C ASP A 250 11.72 -8.10 -10.39
N ARG A 251 12.51 -7.04 -10.27
CA ARG A 251 13.83 -7.10 -9.64
C ARG A 251 13.81 -6.96 -8.12
N TYR A 252 13.00 -6.05 -7.58
CA TYR A 252 12.98 -5.77 -6.14
C TYR A 252 11.76 -6.34 -5.42
N GLY A 253 10.66 -6.51 -6.13
CA GLY A 253 9.41 -7.00 -5.58
C GLY A 253 9.47 -8.45 -5.09
N PRO A 254 8.42 -8.92 -4.42
CA PRO A 254 8.29 -10.32 -4.07
C PRO A 254 8.28 -11.15 -5.37
N SER A 255 9.20 -12.10 -5.50
CA SER A 255 9.20 -13.02 -6.64
C SER A 255 7.88 -13.80 -6.65
N GLU A 256 7.22 -13.84 -7.81
CA GLU A 256 5.98 -14.61 -8.00
C GLU A 256 6.23 -16.13 -8.02
N VAL A 257 7.49 -16.53 -8.18
CA VAL A 257 7.90 -17.93 -8.25
C VAL A 257 8.15 -18.47 -6.84
N GLY A 258 7.12 -19.05 -6.23
CA GLY A 258 7.24 -19.90 -5.04
C GLY A 258 6.51 -19.42 -3.79
N ARG A 259 6.33 -20.34 -2.82
CA ARG A 259 5.65 -20.09 -1.54
C ARG A 259 6.45 -19.04 -0.74
N ARG A 260 6.05 -17.77 -0.86
CA ARG A 260 6.66 -16.57 -0.23
C ARG A 260 8.04 -16.23 -0.80
N GLY A 261 8.09 -15.70 -2.02
CA GLY A 261 9.29 -15.04 -2.52
C GLY A 261 9.74 -13.94 -1.56
N THR A 262 10.94 -14.09 -0.99
CA THR A 262 11.57 -13.05 -0.16
C THR A 262 11.83 -11.85 -1.06
N ALA A 263 11.11 -10.75 -0.83
CA ALA A 263 11.37 -9.50 -1.55
C ALA A 263 12.79 -9.00 -1.24
N HIS A 264 13.37 -8.22 -2.15
CA HIS A 264 14.67 -7.60 -1.92
C HIS A 264 14.61 -6.67 -0.69
N ALA A 265 15.70 -6.57 0.08
CA ALA A 265 15.74 -5.78 1.31
C ALA A 265 15.36 -4.30 1.12
N SER A 266 15.58 -3.75 -0.07
CA SER A 266 15.20 -2.38 -0.44
C SER A 266 13.74 -2.22 -0.90
N TRP A 267 13.00 -3.32 -1.12
CA TRP A 267 11.61 -3.26 -1.59
C TRP A 267 10.70 -2.38 -0.74
N PRO A 268 10.76 -2.38 0.61
CA PRO A 268 9.93 -1.51 1.41
C PRO A 268 10.04 -0.02 1.03
N LYS A 269 11.23 0.43 0.58
CA LYS A 269 11.47 1.82 0.13
C LYS A 269 10.65 2.17 -1.11
N TYR A 270 10.51 1.23 -2.05
CA TYR A 270 9.90 1.48 -3.37
C TYR A 270 8.47 0.95 -3.53
N SER A 271 8.09 -0.03 -2.71
CA SER A 271 6.82 -0.76 -2.80
C SER A 271 5.59 0.14 -2.91
N ASN A 272 5.53 1.19 -2.09
CA ASN A 272 4.44 2.17 -2.09
C ASN A 272 4.43 2.99 -3.38
N LEU A 273 5.59 3.42 -3.88
CA LEU A 273 5.69 4.22 -5.09
C LEU A 273 5.30 3.40 -6.32
N VAL A 274 5.86 2.19 -6.45
CA VAL A 274 5.56 1.23 -7.52
C VAL A 274 4.06 0.89 -7.51
N SER A 275 3.50 0.53 -6.35
CA SER A 275 2.07 0.22 -6.22
C SER A 275 1.16 1.38 -6.61
N LYS A 276 1.54 2.63 -6.29
CA LYS A 276 0.76 3.81 -6.68
C LYS A 276 0.77 4.01 -8.20
N ARG A 277 1.91 3.79 -8.86
CA ARG A 277 2.05 3.93 -10.31
C ARG A 277 1.32 2.82 -11.05
N GLU A 278 1.41 1.58 -10.59
CA GLU A 278 0.61 0.47 -11.13
C GLU A 278 -0.89 0.74 -11.03
N ARG A 279 -1.37 1.28 -9.90
CA ARG A 279 -2.78 1.67 -9.76
C ARG A 279 -3.17 2.74 -10.78
N LEU A 280 -2.30 3.71 -11.02
CA LEU A 280 -2.54 4.74 -12.03
C LEU A 280 -2.56 4.16 -13.45
N GLY A 281 -1.66 3.22 -13.76
CA GLY A 281 -1.67 2.47 -15.02
C GLY A 281 -2.98 1.72 -15.23
N ARG A 282 -3.47 1.02 -14.19
CA ARG A 282 -4.78 0.36 -14.23
C ARG A 282 -5.93 1.33 -14.48
N VAL A 283 -5.89 2.54 -13.92
CA VAL A 283 -6.90 3.56 -14.22
C VAL A 283 -6.85 3.96 -15.70
N LEU A 284 -5.67 4.22 -16.25
CA LEU A 284 -5.50 4.57 -17.66
C LEU A 284 -6.04 3.46 -18.57
N GLU A 285 -5.69 2.20 -18.29
CA GLU A 285 -6.12 1.05 -19.10
C GLU A 285 -7.61 0.73 -18.94
N GLN A 286 -8.11 0.62 -17.70
CA GLN A 286 -9.47 0.13 -17.42
C GLN A 286 -10.54 1.22 -17.59
N ASP A 287 -10.29 2.44 -17.09
CA ASP A 287 -11.29 3.51 -17.10
C ASP A 287 -11.20 4.37 -18.37
N PHE A 288 -10.01 4.50 -18.96
CA PHE A 288 -9.79 5.35 -20.15
C PHE A 288 -9.46 4.54 -21.40
N GLY A 289 -9.42 3.21 -21.33
CA GLY A 289 -9.14 2.36 -22.50
C GLY A 289 -7.76 2.59 -23.11
N GLY A 290 -6.80 3.10 -22.33
CA GLY A 290 -5.49 3.51 -22.83
C GLY A 290 -5.45 4.87 -23.53
N ASP A 291 -6.58 5.61 -23.61
CA ASP A 291 -6.62 6.95 -24.21
C ASP A 291 -5.97 7.99 -23.29
N LYS A 292 -4.70 8.26 -23.56
CA LYS A 292 -3.88 9.24 -22.84
C LYS A 292 -4.43 10.65 -22.93
N GLU A 293 -4.93 11.07 -24.07
CA GLU A 293 -5.39 12.45 -24.27
C GLU A 293 -6.68 12.69 -23.49
N ARG A 294 -7.62 11.74 -23.51
CA ARG A 294 -8.81 11.80 -22.66
C ARG A 294 -8.44 11.77 -21.17
N PHE A 295 -7.47 10.94 -20.78
CA PHE A 295 -6.97 10.87 -19.41
C PHE A 295 -6.37 12.21 -18.95
N PHE A 296 -5.45 12.80 -19.73
CA PHE A 296 -4.83 14.09 -19.39
C PHE A 296 -5.83 15.24 -19.40
N THR A 297 -6.75 15.25 -20.36
CA THR A 297 -7.85 16.23 -20.41
C THR A 297 -8.71 16.13 -19.16
N PHE A 298 -9.09 14.92 -18.74
CA PHE A 298 -9.91 14.68 -17.56
C PHE A 298 -9.26 15.15 -16.25
N PHE A 299 -7.93 14.97 -16.12
CA PHE A 299 -7.16 15.36 -14.94
C PHE A 299 -6.47 16.72 -15.05
N SER A 300 -6.75 17.48 -16.11
CA SER A 300 -6.33 18.88 -16.21
C SER A 300 -7.02 19.72 -15.12
N VAL A 301 -6.26 20.65 -14.55
CA VAL A 301 -6.76 21.64 -13.60
C VAL A 301 -6.82 22.97 -14.35
N PRO A 302 -7.96 23.68 -14.33
CA PRO A 302 -8.01 25.04 -14.85
C PRO A 302 -6.85 25.84 -14.26
N PRO A 303 -6.09 26.60 -15.07
CA PRO A 303 -4.97 27.36 -14.56
C PRO A 303 -5.45 28.21 -13.38
N PRO A 304 -4.72 28.24 -12.26
CA PRO A 304 -5.12 29.06 -11.13
C PRO A 304 -5.29 30.48 -11.67
N VAL A 305 -6.48 31.06 -11.50
CA VAL A 305 -6.74 32.48 -11.77
C VAL A 305 -5.86 33.27 -10.81
N SER A 306 -4.60 33.45 -11.21
CA SER A 306 -3.61 34.09 -10.38
C SER A 306 -4.13 35.49 -10.12
N LYS A 307 -4.33 35.82 -8.84
CA LYS A 307 -4.75 37.16 -8.43
C LYS A 307 -3.59 38.10 -8.75
N LYS A 308 -3.57 38.59 -10.00
CA LYS A 308 -2.87 39.75 -10.55
C LYS A 308 -1.64 40.18 -9.74
N ARG A 309 -0.63 39.32 -9.62
CA ARG A 309 0.70 39.79 -9.21
C ARG A 309 1.28 40.50 -10.42
N LYS A 310 1.14 41.82 -10.42
CA LYS A 310 1.68 42.78 -11.40
C LYS A 310 3.22 42.72 -11.37
N ARG A 311 3.80 41.67 -11.93
CA ARG A 311 5.21 41.64 -12.31
C ARG A 311 5.28 41.91 -13.81
N ALA A 312 6.14 42.87 -14.15
CA ALA A 312 6.27 43.41 -15.49
C ALA A 312 6.90 42.36 -16.42
N ALA A 313 6.17 42.06 -17.50
CA ALA A 313 6.65 41.99 -18.88
C ALA A 313 7.99 41.28 -19.21
N ASP A 314 8.21 40.07 -18.68
CA ASP A 314 9.06 39.10 -19.37
C ASP A 314 8.16 38.06 -20.05
N GLU A 315 8.62 37.55 -21.20
CA GLU A 315 7.89 36.74 -22.17
C GLU A 315 6.85 35.75 -21.59
N PRO A 316 5.69 35.58 -22.25
CA PRO A 316 4.73 34.55 -21.88
C PRO A 316 5.35 33.17 -22.13
N ALA A 317 5.85 32.54 -21.07
CA ALA A 317 6.21 31.13 -21.08
C ALA A 317 5.02 30.32 -21.64
N PRO A 318 5.27 29.26 -22.44
CA PRO A 318 4.22 28.41 -22.96
C PRO A 318 3.33 27.93 -21.80
N PRO A 319 2.00 27.87 -21.98
CA PRO A 319 1.08 27.52 -20.91
C PRO A 319 1.43 26.13 -20.37
N GLU A 320 2.09 26.08 -19.22
CA GLU A 320 2.38 24.82 -18.55
C GLU A 320 1.05 24.13 -18.26
N GLU A 321 0.88 22.92 -18.78
CA GLU A 321 -0.31 22.13 -18.52
C GLU A 321 -0.32 21.74 -17.04
N HIS A 322 -1.25 22.34 -16.30
CA HIS A 322 -1.40 22.07 -14.87
C HIS A 322 -2.27 20.81 -14.69
N PHE A 323 -1.65 19.69 -14.35
CA PHE A 323 -2.36 18.46 -14.01
C PHE A 323 -2.60 18.32 -12.52
N ARG A 324 -3.65 17.59 -12.14
CA ARG A 324 -3.77 17.10 -10.76
C ARG A 324 -2.55 16.23 -10.46
N SER A 325 -1.93 16.45 -9.30
CA SER A 325 -0.78 15.64 -8.87
C SER A 325 -1.13 14.16 -8.87
N PHE A 326 -0.30 13.29 -9.43
CA PHE A 326 -0.57 11.85 -9.54
C PHE A 326 -0.93 11.23 -8.18
N ARG A 327 -0.28 11.69 -7.11
CA ARG A 327 -0.53 11.23 -5.74
C ARG A 327 -1.99 11.42 -5.33
N LYS A 328 -2.57 12.58 -5.64
CA LYS A 328 -3.98 12.90 -5.35
C LYS A 328 -4.93 12.00 -6.14
N ILE A 329 -4.62 11.73 -7.41
CA ILE A 329 -5.43 10.82 -8.24
C ILE A 329 -5.45 9.42 -7.62
N VAL A 330 -4.29 8.87 -7.27
CA VAL A 330 -4.21 7.52 -6.70
C VAL A 330 -4.86 7.43 -5.32
N GLU A 331 -4.74 8.48 -4.51
CA GLU A 331 -5.38 8.55 -3.18
C GLU A 331 -6.91 8.74 -3.26
N ALA A 332 -7.43 9.23 -4.39
CA ALA A 332 -8.86 9.38 -4.64
C ALA A 332 -9.57 8.07 -5.06
N ILE A 333 -8.84 7.08 -5.59
CA ILE A 333 -9.43 5.81 -6.09
C ILE A 333 -10.33 5.12 -5.04
N PRO A 334 -9.89 4.89 -3.79
CA PRO A 334 -10.74 4.18 -2.82
C PRO A 334 -12.02 4.95 -2.50
N TRP A 335 -11.98 6.29 -2.50
CA TRP A 335 -13.14 7.13 -2.24
C TRP A 335 -14.14 7.10 -3.38
N ARG A 336 -13.64 7.22 -4.62
CA ARG A 336 -14.44 7.01 -5.83
C ARG A 336 -15.18 5.67 -5.76
N ASP A 337 -14.48 4.60 -5.42
CA ASP A 337 -15.09 3.26 -5.37
C ASP A 337 -16.19 3.16 -4.31
N ILE A 338 -15.97 3.73 -3.12
CA ILE A 338 -16.98 3.79 -2.04
C ILE A 338 -18.20 4.62 -2.47
N ASP A 339 -17.98 5.78 -3.06
CA ASP A 339 -19.05 6.68 -3.50
C ASP A 339 -19.89 6.06 -4.63
N LEU A 340 -19.24 5.33 -5.56
CA LEU A 340 -19.93 4.61 -6.62
C LEU A 340 -20.71 3.40 -6.08
N VAL A 341 -20.16 2.64 -5.13
CA VAL A 341 -20.91 1.55 -4.46
C VAL A 341 -22.14 2.11 -3.74
N THR A 342 -21.99 3.27 -3.09
CA THR A 342 -23.12 3.96 -2.44
C THR A 342 -24.14 4.43 -3.48
N GLU A 343 -23.69 4.97 -4.61
CA GLU A 343 -24.56 5.42 -5.69
C GLU A 343 -25.33 4.26 -6.34
N ARG A 344 -24.69 3.09 -6.51
CA ARG A 344 -25.35 1.89 -7.05
C ARG A 344 -26.49 1.35 -6.18
N ARG A 345 -26.56 1.76 -4.90
CA ARG A 345 -27.68 1.42 -3.99
C ARG A 345 -28.84 2.40 -4.09
N ASN A 346 -28.75 3.44 -4.92
CA ASN A 346 -29.85 4.36 -5.15
C ASN A 346 -31.03 3.60 -5.78
N PRO A 347 -32.26 3.74 -5.25
CA PRO A 347 -33.45 3.06 -5.77
C PRO A 347 -33.69 3.27 -7.28
N ALA A 348 -33.18 4.36 -7.85
CA ALA A 348 -33.24 4.63 -9.29
C ALA A 348 -32.50 3.60 -10.16
N TYR A 349 -31.60 2.80 -9.57
CA TYR A 349 -30.81 1.78 -10.27
C TYR A 349 -31.17 0.36 -9.83
N LEU A 350 -32.21 0.19 -9.03
CA LEU A 350 -32.65 -1.13 -8.59
C LEU A 350 -33.79 -1.63 -9.49
N ASP A 351 -33.78 -2.92 -9.81
CA ASP A 351 -34.88 -3.56 -10.54
C ASP A 351 -36.10 -3.82 -9.62
N ARG A 352 -37.08 -4.58 -10.15
CA ARG A 352 -38.30 -4.93 -9.39
C ARG A 352 -38.01 -5.84 -8.20
N ASP A 353 -36.89 -6.55 -8.22
CA ASP A 353 -36.45 -7.47 -7.16
C ASP A 353 -35.58 -6.75 -6.11
N GLY A 354 -35.24 -5.48 -6.36
CA GLY A 354 -34.41 -4.66 -5.49
C GLY A 354 -32.90 -4.87 -5.70
N GLU A 355 -32.51 -5.58 -6.76
CA GLU A 355 -31.11 -5.81 -7.13
C GLU A 355 -30.60 -4.73 -8.09
N PHE A 356 -29.28 -4.52 -8.12
CA PHE A 356 -28.67 -3.53 -8.99
C PHE A 356 -28.83 -3.91 -10.47
N ALA A 357 -29.55 -3.08 -11.22
CA ALA A 357 -29.80 -3.26 -12.63
C ALA A 357 -28.78 -2.50 -13.48
N ASP A 358 -27.84 -3.24 -14.07
CA ASP A 358 -26.79 -2.66 -14.92
C ASP A 358 -27.36 -1.96 -16.17
N THR A 359 -28.55 -2.36 -16.63
CA THR A 359 -29.28 -1.70 -17.72
C THR A 359 -29.70 -0.27 -17.35
N LEU A 360 -30.28 -0.06 -16.17
CA LEU A 360 -30.68 1.26 -15.67
C LEU A 360 -29.45 2.15 -15.45
N TRP A 361 -28.35 1.56 -14.96
CA TRP A 361 -27.09 2.27 -14.82
C TRP A 361 -26.54 2.76 -16.16
N ARG A 362 -26.49 1.88 -17.17
CA ARG A 362 -26.05 2.25 -18.52
C ARG A 362 -27.00 3.22 -19.21
N GLU A 363 -28.30 3.13 -18.96
CA GLU A 363 -29.28 4.10 -19.49
C GLU A 363 -28.99 5.51 -18.93
N LYS A 364 -28.69 5.61 -17.63
CA LYS A 364 -28.40 6.90 -16.99
C LYS A 364 -27.04 7.48 -17.38
N TRP A 365 -25.99 6.67 -17.36
CA TRP A 365 -24.61 7.13 -17.47
C TRP A 365 -23.99 6.90 -18.85
N GLY A 366 -24.63 6.10 -19.71
CA GLY A 366 -24.16 5.80 -21.06
C GLY A 366 -22.80 5.11 -21.07
N THR A 367 -21.87 5.67 -21.84
CA THR A 367 -20.49 5.18 -22.01
C THR A 367 -19.49 5.84 -21.06
N LYS A 368 -19.98 6.58 -20.05
CA LYS A 368 -19.12 7.24 -19.07
C LYS A 368 -18.36 6.22 -18.22
N ASN A 369 -17.09 6.49 -17.99
CA ASN A 369 -16.29 5.66 -17.10
C ASN A 369 -16.55 5.99 -15.63
N SER A 370 -15.96 5.20 -14.72
CA SER A 370 -16.18 5.35 -13.28
C SER A 370 -15.80 6.75 -12.75
N TRP A 371 -14.76 7.38 -13.29
CA TRP A 371 -14.31 8.71 -12.89
C TRP A 371 -15.27 9.81 -13.36
N GLU A 372 -15.78 9.69 -14.58
CA GLU A 372 -16.74 10.64 -15.16
C GLU A 372 -18.06 10.58 -14.41
N VAL A 373 -18.55 9.38 -14.07
CA VAL A 373 -19.73 9.23 -13.22
C VAL A 373 -19.50 9.84 -11.84
N TRP A 374 -18.35 9.57 -11.21
CA TRP A 374 -18.02 10.11 -9.89
C TRP A 374 -17.94 11.65 -9.87
N ARG A 375 -17.45 12.25 -10.95
CA ARG A 375 -17.47 13.70 -11.17
C ARG A 375 -18.88 14.23 -11.35
N GLU A 376 -19.71 13.54 -12.13
CA GLU A 376 -21.06 13.98 -12.46
C GLU A 376 -22.03 13.88 -11.28
N ILE A 377 -21.86 12.90 -10.38
CA ILE A 377 -22.61 12.84 -9.11
C ILE A 377 -22.16 13.91 -8.11
N GLY A 378 -21.14 14.71 -8.43
CA GLY A 378 -20.66 15.82 -7.61
C GLY A 378 -19.93 15.41 -6.33
N LYS A 379 -19.49 14.15 -6.24
CA LYS A 379 -18.76 13.62 -5.08
C LYS A 379 -17.24 13.62 -5.27
N GLU A 380 -16.73 14.12 -6.41
CA GLU A 380 -15.29 14.14 -6.71
C GLU A 380 -14.49 14.94 -5.66
N HIS A 381 -13.62 14.26 -4.92
CA HIS A 381 -12.73 14.88 -3.94
C HIS A 381 -11.33 14.25 -3.91
N TYR A 382 -10.30 15.11 -3.87
CA TYR A 382 -8.89 14.70 -3.94
C TYR A 382 -8.12 14.90 -2.64
N VAL A 383 -8.84 15.27 -1.58
CA VAL A 383 -8.25 15.56 -0.28
C VAL A 383 -8.66 14.45 0.66
N LYS A 384 -7.69 13.91 1.41
CA LYS A 384 -7.98 12.99 2.50
C LYS A 384 -8.88 13.73 3.49
N LEU A 385 -10.15 13.31 3.59
CA LEU A 385 -11.05 13.79 4.62
C LEU A 385 -10.36 13.51 5.97
N LYS A 386 -10.11 14.56 6.75
CA LYS A 386 -9.64 14.41 8.12
C LYS A 386 -10.84 13.84 8.91
N GLY A 387 -10.84 12.52 9.07
CA GLY A 387 -11.80 11.80 9.91
C GLY A 387 -11.59 12.08 11.38
#